data_AF-A0A1A0UCE7-F1
#
_entry.id   AF-A0A1A0UCE7-F1
#
_cell.length_a   1.000
_cell.length_b   1.000
_cell.length_c   1.000
_cell.angle_alpha   90.00
_cell.angle_beta   90.00
_cell.angle_gamma   90.00
#
_symmetry.space_group_name_H-M   'P 1'
#
loop_
_entity.id
_entity.type
_entity.pdbx_description
1 polymer ?
#
loop_
_entity_poly.entity_id
_entity_poly.type
_entity_poly.pdbx_seq_one_letter_code
_entity_poly.pdbx_strand_id
1 'polypeptide(L)' 'MVDFVTWLFVLPMWPFVFVVLPVTLAYVGISALLARAPGRCGQIGRGMMIGSLSGPVSLVIFIPAFVIAAATGPI' A
#
# COMPACT_ATOMS: atom_id res chain seq x y z
N MET A 1 -11.71 20.51 20.71
CA MET A 1 -11.66 20.49 19.23
C MET A 1 -10.63 19.49 18.71
N VAL A 2 -9.39 19.51 19.21
CA VAL A 2 -8.31 18.57 18.80
C VAL A 2 -8.69 17.11 19.02
N ASP A 3 -9.25 16.76 20.18
CA ASP A 3 -9.64 15.38 20.50
C ASP A 3 -10.67 14.79 19.52
N PHE A 4 -11.69 15.58 19.16
CA PHE A 4 -12.71 15.20 18.18
C PHE A 4 -12.13 15.02 16.78
N VAL A 5 -11.20 15.89 16.37
CA VAL A 5 -10.51 15.77 15.06
C VAL A 5 -9.65 14.52 15.03
N THR A 6 -8.93 14.22 16.12
CA THR A 6 -8.15 12.99 16.24
C THR A 6 -9.05 11.75 16.15
N TRP A 7 -10.15 11.72 16.91
CA TRP A 7 -11.09 10.61 16.90
C TRP A 7 -11.95 10.47 15.66
N LEU A 8 -12.07 11.50 14.81
CA LEU A 8 -12.89 11.44 13.59
C LEU A 8 -12.05 11.28 12.31
N PHE A 9 -10.83 11.81 12.28
CA PHE A 9 -10.00 11.83 11.07
C PHE A 9 -8.68 11.07 11.20
N VAL A 10 -8.12 10.95 12.41
CA VAL A 10 -6.79 10.34 12.61
C VAL A 10 -6.92 8.88 13.04
N LEU A 11 -7.76 8.59 14.04
CA LEU A 11 -7.97 7.25 14.60
C LEU A 11 -8.83 6.37 13.70
N PRO A 12 -10.00 6.81 13.23
CA PRO A 12 -10.69 6.09 12.19
C PRO A 12 -10.03 6.52 10.89
N MET A 13 -9.44 5.55 10.21
CA MET A 13 -8.69 5.72 8.97
C MET A 13 -9.59 6.16 7.79
N TRP A 14 -10.64 6.95 8.02
CA TRP A 14 -11.57 7.46 7.00
C TRP A 14 -10.86 8.20 5.86
N PRO A 15 -9.86 9.08 6.10
CA PRO A 15 -9.09 9.65 5.00
C PRO A 15 -8.37 8.58 4.18
N PHE A 16 -7.90 7.51 4.83
CA PHE A 16 -7.29 6.38 4.13
C PHE A 16 -8.32 5.66 3.24
N VAL A 17 -9.52 5.41 3.76
CA VAL A 17 -10.57 4.68 3.02
C VAL A 17 -11.17 5.51 1.88
N PHE A 18 -11.46 6.79 2.11
CA PHE A 18 -12.17 7.61 1.12
C PHE A 18 -11.26 8.37 0.15
N VAL A 19 -10.00 8.59 0.50
CA VAL A 19 -9.07 9.36 -0.33
C VAL A 19 -7.93 8.48 -0.79
N VAL A 20 -7.19 7.88 0.15
CA VAL A 20 -5.98 7.12 -0.19
C VAL A 20 -6.33 5.90 -1.02
N LEU A 21 -7.29 5.08 -0.59
CA LEU A 21 -7.68 3.86 -1.30
C LEU A 21 -8.15 4.12 -2.74
N PRO A 22 -9.08 5.06 -3.03
CA PRO A 22 -9.46 5.37 -4.40
C PRO A 22 -8.31 5.87 -5.26
N VAL A 23 -7.46 6.75 -4.72
CA VAL A 23 -6.30 7.28 -5.46
C VAL A 23 -5.30 6.16 -5.75
N THR A 24 -5.03 5.28 -4.79
CA THR A 24 -4.17 4.12 -4.98
C THR A 24 -4.74 3.17 -6.03
N LEU A 25 -6.05 2.88 -5.99
CA LEU A 25 -6.70 2.03 -6.99
C LEU A 25 -6.65 2.65 -8.39
N ALA A 26 -6.86 3.96 -8.51
CA ALA A 26 -6.72 4.66 -9.78
C ALA A 26 -5.28 4.59 -10.31
N TYR A 27 -4.29 4.84 -9.44
CA TYR A 27 -2.88 4.72 -9.79
C TYR A 27 -2.50 3.31 -10.24
N VAL A 28 -2.96 2.28 -9.53
CA VAL A 28 -2.74 0.88 -9.90
C VAL A 28 -3.43 0.56 -11.22
N GLY A 29 -4.66 1.03 -11.44
CA GLY A 29 -5.38 0.88 -12.70
C GLY A 29 -4.62 1.49 -13.88
N ILE A 30 -4.11 2.72 -13.73
CA ILE A 30 -3.27 3.38 -14.74
C ILE A 30 -2.00 2.55 -14.99
N SER A 31 -1.32 2.11 -13.92
CA SER A 31 -0.10 1.31 -14.05
C SER A 31 -0.34 0.00 -14.82
N ALA A 32 -1.47 -0.66 -14.55
CA ALA A 32 -1.88 -1.89 -15.21
C ALA A 32 -2.15 -1.67 -16.70
N LEU A 33 -2.76 -0.54 -17.07
CA LEU A 33 -2.98 -0.17 -18.47
C LEU A 33 -1.65 0.10 -19.18
N LEU A 34 -0.76 0.91 -18.57
CA LEU A 34 0.56 1.21 -19.14
C LEU A 34 1.41 -0.05 -19.31
N ALA A 35 1.34 -1.01 -18.37
CA ALA A 35 2.11 -2.25 -18.40
C ALA A 35 1.83 -3.14 -19.63
N ARG A 36 0.69 -2.93 -20.31
CA ARG A 36 0.30 -3.64 -21.53
C ARG A 36 0.95 -3.07 -22.80
N ALA A 37 1.44 -1.84 -22.75
CA ALA A 37 2.10 -1.21 -23.89
C ALA A 37 3.47 -1.86 -24.16
N PRO A 38 3.92 -1.94 -25.42
CA PRO A 38 5.27 -2.38 -25.74
C PRO A 38 6.32 -1.31 -25.39
N GLY A 39 7.57 -1.74 -25.23
CA GLY A 39 8.72 -0.86 -25.04
C GLY A 39 8.76 -0.14 -23.68
N ARG A 40 9.29 1.10 -23.67
CA ARG A 40 9.53 1.87 -22.45
C ARG A 40 8.27 2.15 -21.64
N CYS A 41 7.14 2.42 -22.29
CA CYS A 41 5.88 2.69 -21.59
C CYS A 41 5.40 1.47 -20.78
N GLY A 42 5.55 0.26 -21.36
CA GLY A 42 5.29 -1.00 -20.66
C GLY A 42 6.19 -1.22 -19.45
N GLN A 43 7.48 -0.90 -19.58
CA GLN A 43 8.44 -1.03 -18.48
C GLN A 43 8.09 -0.08 -17.33
N ILE A 44 7.72 1.17 -17.63
CA ILE A 44 7.27 2.14 -16.63
C ILE A 44 6.03 1.61 -15.90
N GLY A 45 5.00 1.16 -16.63
CA GLY A 45 3.78 0.62 -16.01
C GLY A 45 4.06 -0.57 -15.08
N ARG A 46 4.95 -1.48 -15.48
CA ARG A 46 5.37 -2.62 -14.63
C ARG A 46 6.14 -2.16 -13.39
N GLY A 47 7.04 -1.19 -13.53
CA GLY A 47 7.77 -0.60 -12.41
C GLY A 47 6.85 0.08 -11.40
N MET A 48 5.87 0.85 -11.89
CA MET A 48 4.82 1.46 -11.07
C MET A 48 4.02 0.39 -10.30
N MET A 49 3.69 -0.72 -10.96
CA MET A 49 2.91 -1.82 -10.37
C MET A 49 3.69 -2.53 -9.26
N ILE A 50 4.98 -2.83 -9.49
CA ILE A 50 5.88 -3.38 -8.47
C ILE A 50 6.01 -2.42 -7.29
N GLY A 51 6.22 -1.13 -7.55
CA GLY A 51 6.29 -0.10 -6.52
C GLY A 51 5.02 -0.05 -5.67
N SER A 52 3.85 -0.12 -6.31
CA SER A 52 2.56 -0.10 -5.63
C SER A 52 2.32 -1.34 -4.76
N LEU A 53 2.79 -2.50 -5.21
CA LEU A 53 2.65 -3.76 -4.50
C LEU A 53 3.67 -3.91 -3.36
N SER A 54 4.80 -3.19 -3.41
CA SER A 54 5.87 -3.31 -2.41
C SER A 54 5.39 -3.06 -0.98
N GLY A 55 4.54 -2.05 -0.76
CA GLY A 55 3.94 -1.76 0.55
C GLY A 55 3.10 -2.93 1.07
N PRO A 56 2.01 -3.33 0.39
CA PRO A 56 1.18 -4.46 0.79
C PRO A 56 1.97 -5.77 0.96
N VAL A 57 2.86 -6.09 0.02
CA VAL A 57 3.67 -7.32 0.08
C VAL A 57 4.63 -7.30 1.25
N SER A 58 5.25 -6.15 1.55
CA SER A 58 6.12 -6.02 2.73
C SER A 58 5.36 -6.31 4.02
N LEU A 59 4.13 -5.80 4.17
CA LEU A 59 3.29 -6.08 5.34
C LEU A 59 2.97 -7.57 5.45
N VAL A 60 2.60 -8.21 4.34
CA VAL A 60 2.29 -9.65 4.28
C VAL A 60 3.50 -10.49 4.69
N ILE A 61 4.73 -10.06 4.41
CA ILE A 61 5.95 -10.81 4.75
C ILE A 61 6.43 -10.49 6.17
N PHE A 62 6.54 -9.21 6.51
CA PHE A 62 7.16 -8.77 7.75
C PHE A 62 6.26 -8.94 8.97
N ILE A 63 4.93 -8.85 8.83
CA ILE A 63 4.03 -9.07 9.97
C ILE A 63 4.16 -10.52 10.47
N PRO A 64 4.01 -11.58 9.64
CA PRO A 64 4.22 -12.95 10.09
C PRO A 64 5.64 -13.20 10.61
N ALA A 65 6.67 -12.68 9.93
CA ALA A 65 8.05 -12.83 10.38
C ALA A 65 8.26 -12.24 11.78
N PHE A 66 7.69 -11.05 12.04
CA PHE A 66 7.72 -10.41 13.35
C PHE A 66 6.97 -11.22 14.42
N VAL A 67 5.79 -11.76 14.08
CA VAL A 67 5.01 -12.62 15.01
C VAL A 67 5.77 -13.88 15.38
N ILE A 68 6.41 -14.53 14.39
CA ILE A 68 7.22 -15.73 14.62
C ILE A 68 8.42 -15.40 15.52
N ALA A 69 9.15 -14.33 15.21
CA ALA A 69 10.30 -13.90 16.01
C ALA A 69 9.91 -13.56 17.46
N ALA A 70 8.77 -12.89 17.66
CA ALA A 70 8.24 -12.60 18.98
C ALA A 70 7.87 -13.87 19.76
N ALA A 71 7.39 -14.91 19.07
CA ALA A 71 7.04 -16.19 19.69
C ALA A 71 8.26 -17.06 20.05
N THR A 72 9.38 -16.92 19.33
CA THR A 72 10.61 -17.68 19.57
C THR A 72 11.58 -17.01 20.56
N GLY A 73 11.33 -15.75 20.94
CA GLY A 73 12.26 -14.94 21.74
C GLY A 73 13.44 -14.39 20.92
N PRO A 74 14.26 -13.47 21.47
CA PRO A 74 15.48 -13.05 20.80
C PRO A 74 16.40 -14.26 20.65
N ILE A 75 16.81 -14.55 19.41
CA ILE A 75 17.92 -15.46 19.13
C ILE A 75 19.22 -14.92 19.72
#